data_AF-A0AAJ6KHI0-F1
#
_entry.id   AF-A0AAJ6KHI0-F1
#
_cell.length_a   1.000
_cell.length_b   1.000
_cell.length_c   1.000
_cell.angle_alpha   90.00
_cell.angle_beta   90.00
_cell.angle_gamma   90.00
#
_symmetry.space_group_name_H-M   'P 1'
#
loop_
_entity.id
_entity.type
_entity.pdbx_description
1 polymer ?
#
loop_
_entity_poly.entity_id
_entity_poly.type
_entity_poly.pdbx_seq_one_letter_code
_entity_poly.pdbx_strand_id
1 'polypeptide(L)'
;MTTHSQLVGALIKGMRRAESARKALIAYSAGLARQTSIDDVTPDNAGKVLDMFALDSEQIRELGLIGVEELGEAVYHAWSINAGELERVVQWFRAPRVEFVGKHCSELIRAGRIGPVLTMAREQALLCHR
;
A
#
# COMPACT_ATOMS: atom_id res chain seq x y z
N MET A 1 -2.34 -24.14 0.19
CA MET A 1 -2.53 -23.02 1.12
C MET A 1 -1.36 -22.07 0.98
N THR A 2 -1.64 -20.76 0.94
CA THR A 2 -0.60 -19.73 0.95
C THR A 2 -0.07 -19.56 2.37
N THR A 3 1.24 -19.57 2.55
CA THR A 3 1.87 -19.40 3.88
C THR A 3 2.00 -17.93 4.25
N HIS A 4 2.09 -17.63 5.54
CA HIS A 4 2.37 -16.27 6.01
C HIS A 4 3.66 -15.69 5.40
N SER A 5 4.72 -16.51 5.28
CA SER A 5 5.97 -16.09 4.63
C SER A 5 5.81 -15.74 3.15
N GLN A 6 4.94 -16.44 2.41
CA GLN A 6 4.62 -16.10 1.03
C GLN A 6 3.85 -14.77 0.94
N LEU A 7 2.93 -14.52 1.86
CA LEU A 7 2.19 -13.25 1.93
C LEU A 7 3.12 -12.08 2.24
N VAL A 8 3.99 -12.21 3.24
CA VAL A 8 5.01 -11.21 3.57
C VAL A 8 5.92 -10.94 2.38
N GLY A 9 6.40 -11.99 1.70
CA GLY A 9 7.24 -11.86 0.52
C GLY A 9 6.57 -11.11 -0.64
N ALA A 10 5.30 -11.45 -0.93
CA ALA A 10 4.51 -10.76 -1.95
C ALA A 10 4.28 -9.28 -1.58
N LEU A 11 3.93 -9.01 -0.32
CA LEU A 11 3.70 -7.65 0.14
C LEU A 11 4.96 -6.77 0.02
N ILE A 12 6.12 -7.28 0.47
CA ILE A 12 7.41 -6.60 0.33
C ILE A 12 7.73 -6.32 -1.14
N LYS A 13 7.47 -7.28 -2.04
CA LYS A 13 7.69 -7.10 -3.47
C LYS A 13 6.87 -5.92 -4.02
N GLY A 14 5.61 -5.81 -3.60
CA GLY A 14 4.75 -4.67 -3.90
C GLY A 14 5.28 -3.35 -3.38
N MET A 15 5.65 -3.30 -2.09
CA MET A 15 6.19 -2.11 -1.44
C MET A 15 7.48 -1.62 -2.15
N ARG A 16 8.40 -2.52 -2.47
CA ARG A 16 9.66 -2.20 -3.18
C ARG A 16 9.42 -1.65 -4.57
N ARG A 17 8.37 -2.10 -5.26
CA ARG A 17 7.99 -1.57 -6.58
C ARG A 17 7.58 -0.10 -6.48
N ALA A 18 6.70 0.25 -5.54
CA ALA A 18 6.33 1.65 -5.29
C ALA A 18 7.50 2.50 -4.78
N GLU A 19 8.34 1.94 -3.90
CA GLU A 19 9.55 2.61 -3.40
C GLU A 19 10.49 2.98 -4.54
N SER A 20 10.76 2.03 -5.45
CA SER A 20 11.63 2.23 -6.60
C SER A 20 11.08 3.29 -7.55
N ALA A 21 9.77 3.25 -7.83
CA ALA A 21 9.10 4.26 -8.65
C ALA A 21 9.20 5.66 -8.03
N ARG A 22 9.01 5.78 -6.71
CA ARG A 22 9.17 7.05 -5.99
C ARG A 22 10.61 7.56 -6.06
N LYS A 23 11.60 6.69 -5.84
CA LYS A 23 13.02 7.04 -5.94
C LYS A 23 13.37 7.57 -7.34
N ALA A 24 12.85 6.94 -8.39
CA ALA A 24 13.03 7.42 -9.76
C ALA A 24 12.37 8.79 -10.00
N LEU A 25 11.15 9.01 -9.49
CA LEU A 25 10.45 10.29 -9.58
C LEU A 25 11.21 11.41 -8.85
N ILE A 26 11.72 11.14 -7.65
CA ILE A 26 12.53 12.09 -6.88
C ILE A 26 13.84 12.38 -7.61
N ALA A 27 14.55 11.36 -8.10
CA ALA A 27 15.79 11.55 -8.86
C ALA A 27 15.58 12.39 -10.13
N TYR A 28 14.42 12.27 -10.77
CA TYR A 28 14.03 13.09 -11.91
C TYR A 28 13.67 14.55 -11.54
N SER A 29 13.01 14.77 -10.38
CA SER A 29 12.49 16.08 -9.95
C SER A 29 13.46 16.89 -9.08
N ALA A 30 14.40 16.24 -8.39
CA ALA A 30 15.23 16.86 -7.39
C ALA A 30 16.72 16.78 -7.72
N GLY A 31 17.27 17.92 -8.11
CA GLY A 31 18.60 18.33 -7.72
C GLY A 31 18.70 18.82 -6.26
N LEU A 32 17.62 18.89 -5.44
CA LEU A 32 17.72 19.51 -4.10
C LEU A 32 16.60 19.26 -3.04
N ALA A 33 15.71 18.28 -3.17
CA ALA A 33 14.68 18.03 -2.14
C ALA A 33 15.10 16.90 -1.19
N ARG A 34 15.04 17.16 0.12
CA ARG A 34 15.39 16.22 1.20
C ARG A 34 14.79 14.84 0.93
N GLN A 35 15.66 13.86 0.77
CA GLN A 35 15.30 12.45 0.82
C GLN A 35 14.81 12.14 2.24
N THR A 36 13.50 12.17 2.46
CA THR A 36 12.95 11.44 3.61
C THR A 36 12.99 9.98 3.20
N SER A 37 14.06 9.27 3.60
CA SER A 37 14.09 7.81 3.48
C SER A 37 12.93 7.29 4.30
N ILE A 38 12.00 6.61 3.63
CA ILE A 38 10.93 5.88 4.27
C ILE A 38 11.48 4.45 4.39
N ASP A 39 12.22 4.17 5.45
CA ASP A 39 12.81 2.84 5.73
C ASP A 39 11.72 1.84 6.22
N ASP A 40 10.51 1.94 5.67
CA ASP A 40 9.34 1.19 6.15
C ASP A 40 9.19 -0.17 5.46
N VAL A 41 10.00 -0.48 4.44
CA VAL A 41 9.93 -1.75 3.70
C VAL A 41 10.74 -2.83 4.43
N THR A 42 10.17 -3.30 5.56
CA THR A 42 10.75 -4.36 6.40
C THR A 42 9.78 -5.54 6.55
N PRO A 43 10.27 -6.76 6.84
CA PRO A 43 9.40 -7.90 7.17
C PRO A 43 8.45 -7.63 8.33
N ASP A 44 8.92 -6.90 9.36
CA ASP A 44 8.10 -6.58 10.54
C ASP A 44 6.95 -5.64 10.18
N ASN A 45 7.22 -4.59 9.39
CA ASN A 45 6.17 -3.69 8.92
C ASN A 45 5.21 -4.39 7.96
N ALA A 46 5.73 -5.29 7.11
CA ALA A 46 4.89 -6.12 6.24
C ALA A 46 3.95 -7.03 7.04
N GLY A 47 4.45 -7.65 8.12
CA GLY A 47 3.62 -8.42 9.06
C GLY A 47 2.50 -7.57 9.68
N LYS A 48 2.85 -6.40 10.24
CA LYS A 48 1.86 -5.46 10.82
C LYS A 48 0.79 -5.02 9.82
N VAL A 49 1.16 -4.85 8.56
CA VAL A 49 0.21 -4.50 7.49
C VAL A 49 -0.76 -5.64 7.23
N LEU A 50 -0.29 -6.90 7.16
CA LEU A 50 -1.17 -8.04 7.04
C LEU A 50 -2.15 -8.13 8.22
N ASP A 51 -1.66 -7.91 9.44
CA ASP A 51 -2.48 -7.90 10.66
C ASP A 51 -3.52 -6.77 10.64
N MET A 52 -3.17 -5.59 10.11
CA MET A 52 -4.08 -4.45 9.99
C MET A 52 -5.31 -4.76 9.12
N PHE A 53 -5.12 -5.49 8.02
CA PHE A 53 -6.23 -5.89 7.15
C PHE A 53 -7.00 -7.09 7.71
N ALA A 54 -6.32 -7.96 8.46
CA ALA A 54 -6.88 -9.17 9.08
C ALA A 54 -7.66 -10.02 8.07
N LEU A 55 -7.06 -10.25 6.90
CA LEU A 55 -7.69 -11.00 5.82
C LEU A 55 -7.83 -12.47 6.23
N ASP A 56 -9.03 -13.03 6.07
CA ASP A 56 -9.25 -14.46 6.28
C ASP A 56 -8.71 -15.29 5.09
N SER A 57 -8.74 -16.62 5.22
CA SER A 57 -8.21 -17.52 4.19
C SER A 57 -8.95 -17.44 2.85
N GLU A 58 -10.24 -17.13 2.87
CA GLU A 58 -11.05 -16.97 1.67
C GLU A 58 -10.69 -15.66 0.96
N GLN A 59 -10.58 -14.57 1.71
CA GLN A 59 -10.15 -13.27 1.21
C GLN A 59 -8.72 -13.31 0.66
N ILE A 60 -7.80 -14.02 1.32
CA ILE A 60 -6.44 -14.25 0.82
C ILE A 60 -6.47 -15.05 -0.49
N ARG A 61 -7.37 -16.03 -0.61
CA ARG A 61 -7.53 -16.84 -1.82
C ARG A 61 -8.07 -16.01 -2.98
N GLU A 62 -9.08 -15.19 -2.73
CA GLU A 62 -9.66 -14.28 -3.73
C GLU A 62 -8.66 -13.22 -4.20
N LEU A 63 -7.92 -12.64 -3.26
CA LEU A 63 -6.91 -11.63 -3.56
C LEU A 63 -5.72 -12.22 -4.34
N GLY A 64 -5.32 -13.45 -3.97
CA GLY A 64 -4.16 -14.12 -4.55
C GLY A 64 -2.83 -13.40 -4.26
N LEU A 65 -1.71 -14.02 -4.64
CA LEU A 65 -0.39 -13.41 -4.40
C LEU A 65 -0.21 -12.09 -5.16
N ILE A 66 -0.76 -11.98 -6.38
CA ILE A 66 -0.70 -10.74 -7.17
C ILE A 66 -1.45 -9.63 -6.45
N GLY A 67 -2.66 -9.87 -5.94
CA GLY A 67 -3.39 -8.87 -5.19
C GLY A 67 -2.71 -8.51 -3.87
N VAL A 68 -1.96 -9.42 -3.25
CA VAL A 68 -1.12 -9.11 -2.08
C VAL A 68 0.08 -8.23 -2.47
N GLU A 69 0.68 -8.43 -3.64
CA GLU A 69 1.68 -7.48 -4.14
C GLU A 69 1.06 -6.10 -4.39
N GLU A 70 -0.13 -6.04 -4.98
CA GLU A 70 -0.85 -4.78 -5.20
C GLU A 70 -1.23 -4.08 -3.89
N LEU A 71 -1.58 -4.86 -2.85
CA LEU A 71 -1.79 -4.36 -1.50
C LEU A 71 -0.53 -3.71 -0.93
N GLY A 72 0.62 -4.38 -1.07
CA GLY A 72 1.90 -3.84 -0.61
C GLY A 72 2.25 -2.52 -1.30
N GLU A 73 1.96 -2.44 -2.60
CA GLU A 73 2.17 -1.22 -3.38
C GLU A 73 1.25 -0.07 -2.89
N ALA A 74 -0.04 -0.35 -2.71
CA ALA A 74 -1.01 0.62 -2.21
C ALA A 74 -0.65 1.14 -0.80
N VAL A 75 -0.18 0.27 0.08
CA VAL A 75 0.26 0.63 1.44
C VAL A 75 1.48 1.54 1.40
N TYR A 76 2.46 1.26 0.55
CA TYR A 76 3.62 2.14 0.41
C TYR A 76 3.23 3.53 -0.10
N HIS A 77 2.31 3.62 -1.06
CA HIS A 77 1.76 4.91 -1.50
C HIS A 77 1.08 5.65 -0.34
N ALA A 78 0.25 4.96 0.44
CA ALA A 78 -0.38 5.54 1.62
C ALA A 78 0.64 6.03 2.66
N TRP A 79 1.71 5.28 2.93
CA TRP A 79 2.82 5.76 3.78
C TRP A 79 3.45 7.03 3.23
N SER A 80 3.73 7.06 1.92
CA SER A 80 4.36 8.22 1.29
C SER A 80 3.49 9.48 1.36
N ILE A 81 2.17 9.34 1.22
CA ILE A 81 1.20 10.44 1.32
C ILE A 81 1.12 10.96 2.77
N ASN A 82 1.24 10.06 3.73
CA ASN A 82 1.05 10.37 5.15
C ASN A 82 2.37 10.53 5.93
N ALA A 83 3.49 10.75 5.24
CA ALA A 83 4.82 10.91 5.83
C ALA A 83 5.26 9.78 6.78
N GLY A 84 4.80 8.55 6.55
CA GLY A 84 5.13 7.39 7.39
C GLY A 84 4.26 7.25 8.65
N GLU A 85 3.37 8.22 8.94
CA GLU A 85 2.53 8.20 10.14
C GLU A 85 1.51 7.05 10.11
N LEU A 86 1.76 6.00 10.89
CA LEU A 86 0.99 4.75 10.84
C LEU A 86 -0.50 4.97 11.08
N GLU A 87 -0.87 5.82 12.05
CA GLU A 87 -2.27 6.11 12.34
C GLU A 87 -2.97 6.76 11.14
N ARG A 88 -2.29 7.67 10.45
CA ARG A 88 -2.83 8.32 9.25
C ARG A 88 -2.95 7.34 8.09
N VAL A 89 -2.04 6.38 7.97
CA VAL A 89 -2.13 5.29 6.98
C VAL A 89 -3.33 4.39 7.27
N VAL A 90 -3.51 4.00 8.53
CA VAL A 90 -4.70 3.25 8.96
C VAL A 90 -5.97 4.02 8.62
N GLN A 91 -6.02 5.31 8.95
CA GLN A 91 -7.16 6.16 8.60
C GLN A 91 -7.34 6.30 7.09
N TRP A 92 -6.25 6.35 6.31
CA TRP A 92 -6.33 6.41 4.85
C TRP A 92 -7.10 5.21 4.26
N PHE A 93 -6.94 4.01 4.84
CA PHE A 93 -7.66 2.80 4.43
C PHE A 93 -9.06 2.64 5.04
N ARG A 94 -9.35 3.33 6.14
CA ARG A 94 -10.62 3.27 6.89
C ARG A 94 -11.53 4.47 6.67
N ALA A 95 -11.04 5.54 6.05
CA ALA A 95 -11.86 6.70 5.72
C ALA A 95 -12.84 6.37 4.57
N PRO A 96 -14.10 6.79 4.67
CA PRO A 96 -15.06 6.63 3.58
C PRO A 96 -14.63 7.48 2.38
N ARG A 97 -14.74 6.91 1.17
CA ARG A 97 -14.28 7.54 -0.08
C ARG A 97 -15.45 7.79 -1.02
N VAL A 98 -15.53 8.99 -1.59
CA VAL A 98 -16.58 9.34 -2.58
C VAL A 98 -16.38 8.53 -3.85
N GLU A 99 -15.14 8.29 -4.24
CA GLU A 99 -14.70 7.45 -5.35
C GLU A 99 -15.23 6.02 -5.24
N PHE A 100 -15.54 5.58 -4.02
CA PHE A 100 -16.05 4.24 -3.71
C PHE A 100 -17.45 4.27 -3.10
N VAL A 101 -18.23 5.33 -3.35
CA VAL A 101 -19.64 5.48 -2.90
C VAL A 101 -19.76 5.33 -1.37
N GLY A 102 -18.85 5.98 -0.65
CA GLY A 102 -18.79 5.97 0.82
C GLY A 102 -18.12 4.73 1.44
N LYS A 103 -17.69 3.75 0.63
CA LYS A 103 -16.98 2.57 1.15
C LYS A 103 -15.56 2.88 1.56
N HIS A 104 -15.03 2.04 2.44
CA HIS A 104 -13.64 2.08 2.87
C HIS A 104 -12.75 1.31 1.89
N CYS A 105 -11.51 1.75 1.69
CA CYS A 105 -10.54 0.97 0.89
C CYS A 105 -10.33 -0.43 1.47
N SER A 106 -10.31 -0.57 2.79
CA SER A 106 -10.20 -1.87 3.46
C SER A 106 -11.37 -2.82 3.16
N GLU A 107 -12.58 -2.31 2.93
CA GLU A 107 -13.73 -3.12 2.53
C GLU A 107 -13.59 -3.64 1.10
N LEU A 108 -13.11 -2.79 0.18
CA LEU A 108 -12.82 -3.21 -1.19
C LEU A 108 -11.72 -4.28 -1.24
N ILE A 109 -10.65 -4.10 -0.47
CA ILE A 109 -9.56 -5.07 -0.38
C ILE A 109 -10.06 -6.41 0.14
N ARG A 110 -10.89 -6.41 1.20
CA ARG A 110 -11.52 -7.64 1.72
C ARG A 110 -12.44 -8.32 0.71
N ALA A 111 -13.03 -7.57 -0.21
CA ALA A 111 -13.84 -8.12 -1.31
C ALA A 111 -13.01 -8.50 -2.55
N GLY A 112 -11.68 -8.59 -2.45
CA GLY A 112 -10.78 -8.91 -3.57
C GLY A 112 -10.64 -7.78 -4.61
N ARG A 113 -11.12 -6.57 -4.31
CA ARG A 113 -11.17 -5.42 -5.23
C ARG A 113 -10.04 -4.42 -4.95
N ILE A 114 -8.80 -4.88 -5.02
CA ILE A 114 -7.61 -4.05 -4.77
C ILE A 114 -7.30 -3.07 -5.92
N GLY A 115 -7.55 -3.44 -7.18
CA GLY A 115 -7.19 -2.62 -8.36
C GLY A 115 -7.62 -1.14 -8.28
N PRO A 116 -8.90 -0.83 -8.02
CA PRO A 116 -9.36 0.56 -7.87
C PRO A 116 -8.67 1.32 -6.72
N VAL A 117 -8.39 0.63 -5.61
CA VAL A 117 -7.70 1.22 -4.46
C VAL A 117 -6.25 1.57 -4.82
N LEU A 118 -5.57 0.67 -5.53
CA LEU A 118 -4.20 0.90 -5.99
C LEU A 118 -4.12 2.06 -6.99
N THR A 119 -5.04 2.13 -7.96
CA THR A 119 -5.10 3.25 -8.91
C THR A 119 -5.23 4.59 -8.19
N MET A 120 -6.17 4.69 -7.25
CA MET A 120 -6.35 5.90 -6.44
C MET A 120 -5.11 6.24 -5.61
N ALA A 121 -4.46 5.24 -5.00
CA ALA A 121 -3.25 5.45 -4.20
C ALA A 121 -2.09 6.01 -5.05
N ARG A 122 -1.90 5.48 -6.26
CA ARG A 122 -0.89 5.96 -7.23
C ARG A 122 -1.17 7.40 -7.63
N GLU A 123 -2.40 7.73 -7.99
CA GLU A 123 -2.82 9.08 -8.40
C GLU A 123 -2.63 10.10 -7.27
N GLN A 124 -3.07 9.78 -6.05
CA GLN A 124 -2.88 10.66 -4.90
C GLN A 124 -1.40 10.85 -4.55
N ALA A 125 -0.59 9.79 -4.62
CA ALA A 125 0.85 9.90 -4.39
C ALA A 125 1.50 10.81 -5.44
N LEU A 126 1.14 10.69 -6.73
CA LEU A 126 1.65 11.57 -7.78
C LEU A 126 1.29 13.04 -7.54
N LEU A 127 0.08 13.33 -7.05
CA LEU A 127 -0.33 14.69 -6.70
C LEU A 127 0.38 15.23 -5.46
N CYS A 128 0.63 14.38 -4.48
CA CYS A 128 1.32 14.77 -3.24
C CYS A 128 2.81 15.08 -3.44
N HIS A 129 3.45 14.44 -4.44
CA HIS A 129 4.89 14.55 -4.69
C HIS A 129 5.25 15.40 -5.93
N ARG A 130 4.28 16.14 -6.49
CA ARG A 130 4.53 17.18 -7.50
C ARG A 130 4.95 18.48 -6.87
#